data_AF-A0A357G864-F1
#
_entry.id   AF-A0A357G864-F1
#
_cell.length_a   1.000
_cell.length_b   1.000
_cell.length_c   1.000
_cell.angle_alpha   90.00
_cell.angle_beta   90.00
_cell.angle_gamma   90.00
#
_symmetry.space_group_name_H-M   'P 1'
#
loop_
_entity.id
_entity.type
_entity.pdbx_description
1 polymer ?
#
loop_
_entity_poly.entity_id
_entity_poly.type
_entity_poly.pdbx_seq_one_letter_code
_entity_poly.pdbx_strand_id
1 'polypeptide(L)'
;MVLFFIGVLEMIIVTFWTKLVVETRVIASGVVTMINVLIWYYVLQAIVDDISNWKLVVLYAFGCAVGTVISTYYFHREEKAAAELARQE
;
A
#
# COMPACT_ATOMS: atom_id res chain seq x y z
N MET A 1 14.54 -8.91 -5.34
CA MET A 1 14.30 -8.76 -3.88
C MET A 1 13.81 -7.37 -3.52
N VAL A 2 14.44 -6.29 -3.97
CA VAL A 2 13.99 -4.92 -3.70
C VAL A 2 12.53 -4.67 -4.12
N LEU A 3 12.09 -5.17 -5.29
CA LEU A 3 10.70 -5.05 -5.76
C LEU A 3 9.65 -5.71 -4.86
N PHE A 4 10.00 -6.77 -4.12
CA PHE A 4 9.08 -7.39 -3.15
C PHE A 4 8.72 -6.40 -2.05
N PHE A 5 9.74 -5.78 -1.45
CA PHE A 5 9.55 -4.80 -0.37
C PHE A 5 8.85 -3.53 -0.88
N ILE A 6 9.12 -3.13 -2.13
CA ILE A 6 8.43 -2.01 -2.76
C ILE A 6 6.94 -2.33 -2.93
N GLY A 7 6.58 -3.52 -3.43
CA GLY A 7 5.17 -3.92 -3.54
C GLY A 7 4.45 -3.97 -2.18
N VAL A 8 5.14 -4.42 -1.12
CA VAL A 8 4.59 -4.37 0.25
C VAL A 8 4.38 -2.93 0.72
N LEU A 9 5.38 -2.06 0.56
CA LEU A 9 5.30 -0.65 0.95
C LEU A 9 4.23 0.10 0.15
N GLU A 10 4.12 -0.17 -1.15
CA GLU A 10 3.13 0.43 -2.02
C GLU A 10 1.72 0.16 -1.50
N MET A 11 1.40 -1.10 -1.21
CA MET A 11 0.05 -1.45 -0.72
C MET A 11 -0.23 -0.88 0.67
N ILE A 12 0.79 -0.73 1.52
CA ILE A 12 0.64 0.00 2.79
C ILE A 12 0.29 1.47 2.53
N ILE A 13 1.03 2.16 1.65
CA ILE A 13 0.80 3.57 1.29
C ILE A 13 -0.60 3.76 0.68
N VAL A 14 -1.03 2.86 -0.20
CA VAL A 14 -2.39 2.87 -0.78
C VAL A 14 -3.46 2.71 0.30
N THR A 15 -3.23 1.84 1.29
CA THR A 15 -4.17 1.64 2.41
C THR A 15 -4.25 2.88 3.31
N PHE A 16 -3.12 3.56 3.54
CA PHE A 16 -3.12 4.85 4.24
C PHE A 16 -3.84 5.94 3.44
N TRP A 17 -3.64 5.97 2.12
CA TRP A 17 -4.34 6.89 1.23
C TRP A 17 -5.85 6.72 1.32
N THR A 18 -6.37 5.48 1.25
CA THR A 18 -7.82 5.23 1.36
C THR A 18 -8.37 5.73 2.70
N LYS A 19 -7.65 5.55 3.82
CA LYS A 19 -8.04 6.12 5.12
C LYS A 19 -8.11 7.65 5.08
N LEU A 20 -7.08 8.32 4.54
CA LEU A 20 -7.00 9.78 4.47
C LEU A 20 -8.08 10.38 3.55
N VAL A 21 -8.42 9.68 2.47
CA VAL A 21 -9.53 10.05 1.57
C VAL A 21 -10.87 9.92 2.29
N VAL A 22 -11.10 8.82 3.02
CA VAL A 22 -12.33 8.59 3.80
C VAL A 22 -12.48 9.63 4.92
N GLU A 23 -11.40 10.00 5.59
CA GLU A 23 -11.37 11.08 6.59
C GLU A 23 -11.48 12.50 5.98
N THR A 24 -11.69 12.63 4.67
CA THR A 24 -11.81 13.91 3.94
C THR A 24 -10.60 14.85 4.08
N ARG A 25 -9.40 14.31 4.35
CA ARG A 25 -8.16 15.11 4.46
C ARG A 25 -7.60 15.46 3.07
N VAL A 26 -8.19 16.46 2.41
CA VAL A 26 -7.93 16.83 1.00
C VAL A 26 -6.43 17.05 0.66
N ILE A 27 -5.69 17.78 1.49
CA ILE A 27 -4.27 18.05 1.21
C ILE A 27 -3.42 16.79 1.43
N ALA A 28 -3.70 16.03 2.48
CA ALA A 28 -2.96 14.82 2.80
C ALA A 28 -3.20 13.72 1.75
N SER A 29 -4.44 13.55 1.29
CA SER A 29 -4.75 12.60 0.22
C SER A 29 -4.05 12.99 -1.09
N GLY A 30 -3.99 14.29 -1.43
CA GLY A 30 -3.24 14.78 -2.59
C GLY A 30 -1.73 14.47 -2.53
N VAL A 31 -1.09 14.72 -1.38
CA VAL A 31 0.34 14.41 -1.19
C VAL A 31 0.62 12.91 -1.30
N VAL A 32 -0.22 12.07 -0.68
CA VAL A 32 -0.05 10.62 -0.75
C VAL A 32 -0.28 10.09 -2.17
N THR A 33 -1.25 10.64 -2.92
CA THR A 33 -1.43 10.32 -4.34
C THR A 33 -0.16 10.62 -5.14
N MET A 34 0.45 11.79 -4.94
CA MET A 34 1.68 12.15 -5.64
C MET A 34 2.82 11.16 -5.34
N ILE A 35 3.01 10.80 -4.07
CA ILE A 35 4.01 9.81 -3.65
C ILE A 35 3.70 8.45 -4.30
N ASN A 36 2.44 8.02 -4.30
CA ASN A 36 2.03 6.74 -4.89
C ASN A 36 2.35 6.67 -6.40
N VAL A 37 2.09 7.74 -7.15
CA VAL A 37 2.42 7.81 -8.59
C VAL A 37 3.93 7.72 -8.83
N LEU A 38 4.76 8.37 -7.99
CA LEU A 38 6.21 8.29 -8.10
C LEU A 38 6.76 6.88 -7.85
N ILE A 39 6.19 6.17 -6.89
CA ILE A 39 6.54 4.76 -6.61
C ILE A 39 6.17 3.89 -7.81
N TRP A 40 4.96 4.07 -8.35
CA TRP A 40 4.50 3.36 -9.55
C TRP A 40 5.41 3.59 -10.75
N TYR A 41 5.83 4.83 -10.99
CA TYR A 41 6.75 5.16 -12.06
C TYR A 41 8.07 4.40 -11.94
N TYR A 42 8.66 4.38 -10.75
CA TYR A 42 9.89 3.63 -10.48
C TYR A 42 9.71 2.12 -10.70
N VAL A 43 8.61 1.55 -10.21
CA VAL A 43 8.31 0.12 -10.38
C VAL A 43 8.17 -0.23 -11.86
N LEU A 44 7.40 0.55 -12.62
CA LEU A 44 7.21 0.34 -14.05
C LEU A 44 8.53 0.42 -14.79
N GLN A 45 9.38 1.41 -14.49
CA GLN A 45 10.70 1.51 -15.09
C GLN A 45 11.53 0.24 -14.79
N ALA A 46 11.59 -0.20 -13.54
CA ALA A 46 12.34 -1.39 -13.16
C ALA A 46 11.81 -2.68 -13.82
N ILE A 47 10.51 -2.77 -14.09
CA ILE A 47 9.91 -3.90 -14.81
C ILE A 47 10.19 -3.83 -16.31
N VAL A 48 10.13 -2.63 -16.91
CA VAL A 48 10.36 -2.43 -18.34
C VAL A 48 11.83 -2.63 -18.70
N ASP A 49 12.75 -2.17 -17.86
CA ASP A 49 14.20 -2.33 -18.07
C ASP A 49 14.62 -3.82 -18.11
N ASP A 50 13.90 -4.69 -17.39
CA ASP A 50 14.13 -6.15 -17.31
C ASP A 50 12.91 -6.97 -17.76
N ILE A 51 12.23 -6.56 -18.83
CA ILE A 51 10.95 -7.16 -19.30
C ILE A 51 11.01 -8.66 -19.58
N SER A 52 12.18 -9.21 -19.90
CA SER A 52 12.38 -10.66 -20.12
C SER A 52 12.26 -11.48 -18.83
N ASN A 53 12.46 -10.84 -17.68
CA ASN A 53 12.52 -11.49 -16.38
C ASN A 53 11.15 -11.46 -15.67
N TRP A 54 10.23 -12.30 -16.15
CA TRP A 54 8.87 -12.48 -15.58
C TRP A 54 8.85 -12.77 -14.07
N LYS A 55 9.96 -13.28 -13.50
CA LYS A 55 10.11 -13.49 -12.05
C LYS A 55 10.05 -12.17 -11.27
N LEU A 56 10.49 -11.04 -11.85
CA LEU A 56 10.40 -9.73 -11.21
C LEU A 56 8.95 -9.31 -11.01
N VAL A 57 8.11 -9.51 -12.02
CA VAL A 57 6.66 -9.20 -11.97
C VAL A 57 5.96 -10.08 -10.95
N VAL A 58 6.27 -11.38 -10.93
CA VAL A 58 5.68 -12.31 -9.95
C VAL A 58 6.10 -11.96 -8.53
N LEU A 59 7.37 -11.60 -8.32
CA LEU A 59 7.88 -11.21 -7.02
C LEU A 59 7.27 -9.89 -6.53
N TYR A 60 7.07 -8.94 -7.43
CA TYR A 60 6.36 -7.68 -7.16
C TYR A 60 4.90 -7.95 -6.79
N ALA A 61 4.17 -8.73 -7.59
CA ALA A 61 2.79 -9.12 -7.32
C ALA A 61 2.64 -9.86 -5.98
N PHE A 62 3.60 -10.73 -5.64
CA PHE A 62 3.66 -11.40 -4.35
C PHE A 62 3.86 -10.41 -3.20
N GLY A 63 4.74 -9.41 -3.39
CA GLY A 63 4.89 -8.29 -2.45
C GLY A 63 3.60 -7.53 -2.24
N CYS A 64 2.87 -7.20 -3.32
CA CYS A 64 1.58 -6.53 -3.23
C CYS A 64 0.53 -7.38 -2.49
N ALA A 65 0.46 -8.69 -2.77
CA ALA A 65 -0.46 -9.60 -2.09
C ALA A 65 -0.17 -9.64 -0.57
N VAL A 66 1.10 -9.80 -0.19
CA VAL A 66 1.52 -9.78 1.22
C VAL A 66 1.22 -8.44 1.87
N GLY A 67 1.56 -7.32 1.22
CA GLY A 67 1.29 -5.97 1.72
C GLY A 67 -0.21 -5.73 1.95
N THR A 68 -1.06 -6.23 1.06
CA THR A 68 -2.53 -6.15 1.19
C THR A 68 -3.03 -6.96 2.37
N VAL A 69 -2.60 -8.21 2.52
CA VAL A 69 -3.01 -9.06 3.65
C VAL A 69 -2.58 -8.44 4.97
N ILE A 70 -1.34 -7.94 5.05
CA ILE A 70 -0.83 -7.28 6.25
C ILE A 70 -1.63 -6.01 6.53
N SER A 71 -1.76 -5.10 5.56
CA SER A 71 -2.42 -3.81 5.78
C SER A 71 -3.88 -3.99 6.16
N THR A 72 -4.61 -4.85 5.45
CA THR A 72 -6.02 -5.15 5.77
C THR A 72 -6.19 -5.81 7.13
N TYR A 73 -5.30 -6.73 7.51
CA TYR A 73 -5.33 -7.35 8.83
C TYR A 73 -5.06 -6.34 9.96
N TYR A 74 -4.07 -5.45 9.79
CA TYR A 74 -3.78 -4.39 10.76
C TYR A 74 -4.93 -3.40 10.88
N PHE A 75 -5.48 -2.93 9.75
CA PHE A 75 -6.64 -2.03 9.75
C PHE A 75 -7.86 -2.67 10.42
N HIS A 76 -8.13 -3.95 10.16
CA HIS A 76 -9.24 -4.65 10.80
C HIS A 76 -9.06 -4.81 12.32
N ARG A 77 -7.81 -4.89 12.81
CA ARG A 77 -7.52 -4.83 14.25
C ARG A 77 -7.70 -3.43 14.82
N GLU A 78 -7.25 -2.39 14.12
CA GLU A 78 -7.44 -1.00 14.57
C GLU A 78 -8.93 -0.64 14.67
N GLU A 79 -9.73 -1.04 13.69
CA GLU A 79 -11.17 -0.77 13.66
C GLU A 79 -11.91 -1.50 14.79
N LYS A 80 -11.54 -2.76 15.06
CA LYS A 80 -12.06 -3.52 16.22
C LYS A 80 -11.63 -2.93 17.57
N ALA A 81 -10.35 -2.55 17.71
CA ALA A 81 -9.84 -1.94 18.93
C ALA A 81 -10.51 -0.59 19.22
N ALA A 82 -10.72 0.24 18.19
CA ALA A 82 -11.46 1.49 18.31
C ALA A 82 -12.93 1.28 18.70
N ALA A 83 -13.58 0.26 18.13
CA ALA A 83 -14.97 -0.08 18.46
C ALA A 83 -15.16 -0.65 19.88
N GLU A 84 -14.16 -1.38 20.41
CA GLU A 84 -14.19 -1.89 21.78
C GLU A 84 -13.98 -0.77 22.82
N LEU A 85 -13.09 0.18 22.56
CA LEU A 85 -12.88 1.36 23.41
C LEU A 85 -14.14 2.25 23.48
N ALA A 86 -14.82 2.46 22.35
CA ALA A 86 -16.06 3.26 22.30
C ALA A 86 -17.27 2.61 23.01
N ARG A 87 -17.21 1.31 23.35
CA ARG A 87 -18.25 0.65 24.16
C ARG A 87 -18.01 0.75 25.67
N GLN A 88 -16.85 1.25 26.09
CA GLN A 88 -16.48 1.39 27.50
C GLN A 88 -16.73 2.80 28.06
N GLU A 89 -17.09 3.76 27.21
CA GLU A 89 -17.58 5.11 27.58
C GLU A 89 -19.11 5.13 27.68
#